data_AF-A0A5D0RER6-F1
#
_entry.id   AF-A0A5D0RER6-F1
#
_cell.length_a   1.000
_cell.length_b   1.000
_cell.length_c   1.000
_cell.angle_alpha   90.00
_cell.angle_beta   90.00
_cell.angle_gamma   90.00
#
_symmetry.space_group_name_H-M   'P 1'
#
loop_
_entity.id
_entity.type
_entity.pdbx_description
1 polymer ?
#
loop_
_entity_poly.entity_id
_entity_poly.type
_entity_poly.pdbx_seq_one_letter_code
_entity_poly.pdbx_strand_id
1 'polypeptide(L)'
;MIKLITNSDDFGLTDSITNAIIDTHLNGIMTSTTMMSNMAGFEYAAKMAKENPNLGVGIHFNLTEGKPITEVSKIPDLIDAQGNFRSNAVQRKNFLFGKHKLTQIELELQNQLENLLDNQIIPTHFDSHHHITGVPLAFKASANIAKQYQINKARVTNIDFLYSSFYQGSSLSKVKHIFKNAPKAFIHKRNKTQLRKQGFHTPDTKTLPNRVLPVLNDPIEQFIRTLSMLKAGVTEISFHPGYLNADPNDSKKTAELRMRDLKIANSVEVRQYTIDNNIQLINFKNI
;
A
#
# COMPACT_ATOMS: atom_id res chain seq x y z
N MET A 1 -9.70 20.09 10.46
CA MET A 1 -10.53 19.05 9.82
C MET A 1 -9.73 17.77 9.73
N ILE A 2 -10.35 16.62 10.02
CA ILE A 2 -9.74 15.29 9.86
C ILE A 2 -10.05 14.79 8.46
N LYS A 3 -9.01 14.42 7.70
CA LYS A 3 -9.14 13.80 6.38
C LYS A 3 -8.54 12.41 6.41
N LEU A 4 -9.26 11.42 5.88
CA LEU A 4 -8.85 10.02 5.89
C LEU A 4 -8.81 9.47 4.47
N ILE A 5 -7.66 8.90 4.11
CA ILE A 5 -7.48 8.05 2.94
C ILE A 5 -7.50 6.61 3.44
N THR A 6 -8.47 5.82 3.01
CA THR A 6 -8.41 4.37 3.13
C THR A 6 -7.94 3.83 1.80
N ASN A 7 -6.81 3.11 1.81
CA ASN A 7 -6.21 2.57 0.59
C ASN A 7 -6.18 1.05 0.61
N SER A 8 -6.77 0.41 -0.40
CA SER A 8 -6.60 -1.02 -0.63
C SER A 8 -5.35 -1.30 -1.46
N ASP A 9 -4.49 -2.19 -0.97
CA ASP A 9 -3.36 -2.70 -1.74
C ASP A 9 -3.83 -3.85 -2.66
N ASP A 10 -2.98 -4.30 -3.59
CA ASP A 10 -3.20 -5.49 -4.43
C ASP A 10 -4.35 -5.42 -5.48
N PHE A 11 -4.76 -4.23 -5.94
CA PHE A 11 -5.77 -4.14 -7.01
C PHE A 11 -5.22 -4.70 -8.32
N GLY A 12 -5.94 -5.65 -8.93
CA GLY A 12 -5.44 -6.40 -10.09
C GLY A 12 -4.57 -7.62 -9.74
N LEU A 13 -4.39 -7.96 -8.46
CA LEU A 13 -3.74 -9.22 -8.07
C LEU A 13 -4.52 -10.43 -8.61
N THR A 14 -5.82 -10.49 -8.29
CA THR A 14 -6.81 -11.41 -8.86
C THR A 14 -8.12 -10.68 -9.11
N ASP A 15 -9.01 -11.27 -9.91
CA ASP A 15 -10.36 -10.73 -10.12
C ASP A 15 -11.17 -10.71 -8.82
N SER A 16 -10.99 -11.73 -7.97
CA SER A 16 -11.68 -11.84 -6.67
C SER A 16 -11.26 -10.73 -5.70
N ILE A 17 -9.96 -10.41 -5.63
CA ILE A 17 -9.46 -9.28 -4.84
C ILE A 17 -9.94 -7.95 -5.42
N THR A 18 -9.92 -7.81 -6.75
CA THR A 18 -10.46 -6.64 -7.46
C THR A 18 -11.92 -6.40 -7.09
N ASN A 19 -12.76 -7.43 -7.10
CA ASN A 19 -14.17 -7.36 -6.71
C ASN A 19 -14.34 -6.95 -5.25
N ALA A 20 -13.58 -7.54 -4.33
CA ALA A 20 -13.62 -7.16 -2.92
C ALA A 20 -13.26 -5.67 -2.71
N ILE A 21 -12.27 -5.14 -3.46
CA ILE A 21 -11.89 -3.74 -3.40
C ILE A 21 -13.01 -2.85 -3.94
N ILE A 22 -13.62 -3.19 -5.08
CA ILE A 22 -14.74 -2.45 -5.65
C ILE A 22 -15.95 -2.46 -4.71
N ASP A 23 -16.28 -3.60 -4.10
CA ASP A 23 -17.34 -3.70 -3.10
C ASP A 23 -17.11 -2.74 -1.93
N THR A 24 -15.88 -2.69 -1.41
CA THR A 24 -15.55 -1.76 -0.32
C THR A 24 -15.55 -0.29 -0.73
N HIS A 25 -15.41 0.00 -2.03
CA HIS A 25 -15.53 1.35 -2.56
C HIS A 25 -16.99 1.78 -2.69
N LEU A 26 -17.83 0.92 -3.26
CA LEU A 26 -19.24 1.21 -3.50
C LEU A 26 -20.06 1.16 -2.21
N ASN A 27 -19.83 0.14 -1.38
CA ASN A 27 -20.64 -0.17 -0.21
C ASN A 27 -19.94 0.13 1.13
N GLY A 28 -18.66 0.52 1.08
CA GLY A 28 -17.85 0.74 2.27
C GLY A 28 -17.24 2.13 2.38
N ILE A 29 -16.08 2.20 3.02
CA ILE A 29 -15.32 3.44 3.23
C ILE A 29 -14.17 3.62 2.23
N MET A 30 -13.96 2.67 1.31
CA MET A 30 -12.76 2.66 0.47
C MET A 30 -12.76 3.83 -0.52
N THR A 31 -11.71 4.65 -0.48
CA THR A 31 -11.57 5.82 -1.37
C THR A 31 -10.41 5.71 -2.35
N SER A 32 -9.43 4.87 -2.05
CA SER A 32 -8.18 4.75 -2.80
C SER A 32 -7.76 3.29 -2.94
N THR A 33 -6.99 3.00 -3.99
CA THR A 33 -6.34 1.72 -4.19
C THR A 33 -5.07 1.87 -5.01
N THR A 34 -4.21 0.86 -5.01
CA THR A 34 -2.98 0.81 -5.80
C THR A 34 -2.94 -0.45 -6.64
N MET A 35 -2.75 -0.29 -7.95
CA MET A 35 -2.89 -1.33 -8.95
C MET A 35 -1.56 -2.04 -9.27
N MET A 36 -1.57 -3.36 -9.30
CA MET A 36 -0.46 -4.21 -9.73
C MET A 36 -0.57 -4.51 -11.22
N SER A 37 0.32 -3.94 -12.03
CA SER A 37 0.24 -4.01 -13.49
C SER A 37 0.68 -5.33 -14.08
N ASN A 38 1.44 -6.13 -13.33
CA ASN A 38 2.09 -7.36 -13.80
C ASN A 38 1.35 -8.64 -13.35
N MET A 39 0.21 -8.49 -12.69
CA MET A 39 -0.55 -9.59 -12.11
C MET A 39 -1.71 -10.00 -13.00
N ALA A 40 -2.19 -11.24 -12.80
CA ALA A 40 -3.18 -11.86 -13.69
C ALA A 40 -4.52 -11.12 -13.75
N GLY A 41 -4.93 -10.45 -12.66
CA GLY A 41 -6.18 -9.68 -12.60
C GLY A 41 -6.08 -8.26 -13.16
N PHE A 42 -4.96 -7.85 -13.76
CA PHE A 42 -4.72 -6.47 -14.19
C PHE A 42 -5.75 -5.96 -15.21
N GLU A 43 -6.03 -6.73 -16.27
CA GLU A 43 -6.95 -6.30 -17.34
C GLU A 43 -8.36 -6.06 -16.78
N TYR A 44 -8.82 -6.96 -15.91
CA TYR A 44 -10.11 -6.83 -15.23
C TYR A 44 -10.12 -5.61 -14.29
N ALA A 45 -9.07 -5.43 -13.48
CA ALA A 45 -8.94 -4.27 -12.60
C ALA A 45 -8.89 -2.94 -13.36
N ALA A 46 -8.24 -2.88 -14.52
CA ALA A 46 -8.24 -1.70 -15.38
C ALA A 46 -9.65 -1.36 -15.91
N LYS A 47 -10.43 -2.38 -16.29
CA LYS A 47 -11.86 -2.19 -16.62
C LYS A 47 -12.63 -1.63 -15.42
N MET A 48 -12.51 -2.27 -14.25
CA MET A 48 -13.22 -1.85 -13.04
C MET A 48 -12.84 -0.44 -12.58
N ALA A 49 -11.58 -0.03 -12.72
CA ALA A 49 -11.14 1.34 -12.44
C ALA A 49 -11.85 2.38 -13.32
N LYS A 50 -12.02 2.09 -14.62
CA LYS A 50 -12.71 3.00 -15.56
C LYS A 50 -14.20 3.11 -15.25
N GLU A 51 -14.82 2.03 -14.79
CA GLU A 51 -16.22 2.02 -14.35
C GLU A 51 -16.44 2.75 -13.01
N ASN A 52 -15.38 2.98 -12.24
CA ASN A 52 -15.43 3.60 -10.91
C ASN A 52 -14.51 4.84 -10.81
N PRO A 53 -14.76 5.93 -11.56
CA PRO A 53 -13.84 7.07 -11.68
C PRO A 53 -13.59 7.85 -10.38
N ASN A 54 -14.47 7.68 -9.38
CA ASN A 54 -14.34 8.28 -8.05
C ASN A 54 -13.33 7.55 -7.15
N LEU A 55 -12.96 6.30 -7.49
CA LEU A 55 -11.88 5.58 -6.83
C LEU A 55 -10.53 6.21 -7.21
N GLY A 56 -9.73 6.57 -6.21
CA GLY A 56 -8.35 7.00 -6.45
C GLY A 56 -7.49 5.79 -6.77
N VAL A 57 -7.00 5.67 -8.01
CA VAL A 57 -6.12 4.55 -8.40
C VAL A 57 -4.68 5.04 -8.48
N GLY A 58 -3.77 4.43 -7.73
CA GLY A 58 -2.33 4.62 -7.82
C GLY A 58 -1.63 3.40 -8.43
N ILE A 59 -0.31 3.48 -8.61
CA ILE A 59 0.52 2.36 -9.05
C ILE A 59 1.14 1.64 -7.86
N HIS A 60 0.92 0.33 -7.77
CA HIS A 60 1.51 -0.56 -6.79
C HIS A 60 2.77 -1.22 -7.37
N PHE A 61 3.89 -0.49 -7.37
CA PHE A 61 5.13 -1.02 -7.95
C PHE A 61 5.50 -2.36 -7.32
N ASN A 62 5.74 -3.36 -8.17
CA ASN A 62 6.01 -4.72 -7.74
C ASN A 62 7.38 -5.18 -8.24
N LEU A 63 8.17 -5.80 -7.38
CA LEU A 63 9.49 -6.35 -7.72
C LEU A 63 9.72 -7.72 -7.09
N THR A 64 8.66 -8.35 -6.57
CA THR A 64 8.77 -9.48 -5.65
C THR A 64 7.76 -10.60 -5.89
N GLU A 65 6.80 -10.41 -6.81
CA GLU A 65 5.72 -11.36 -7.02
C GLU A 65 5.28 -11.44 -8.48
N GLY A 66 5.05 -12.67 -8.96
CA GLY A 66 4.67 -12.92 -10.34
C GLY A 66 5.80 -12.69 -11.34
N LYS A 67 5.43 -12.62 -12.62
CA LYS A 67 6.35 -12.37 -13.73
C LYS A 67 6.53 -10.86 -13.91
N PRO A 68 7.73 -10.39 -14.30
CA PRO A 68 7.91 -9.00 -14.70
C PRO A 68 7.15 -8.70 -16.01
N ILE A 69 6.91 -7.41 -16.27
CA ILE A 69 6.46 -6.97 -17.61
C ILE A 69 7.66 -6.92 -18.56
N THR A 70 8.82 -6.53 -18.06
CA THR A 70 10.05 -6.47 -18.85
C THR A 70 10.52 -7.86 -19.24
N GLU A 71 11.00 -7.98 -20.47
CA GLU A 71 11.68 -9.18 -20.94
C GLU A 71 12.81 -9.61 -19.97
N VAL A 72 12.77 -10.87 -19.55
CA VAL A 72 13.67 -11.45 -18.55
C VAL A 72 15.16 -11.25 -18.85
N SER A 73 15.54 -11.24 -20.13
CA SER A 73 16.92 -11.04 -20.59
C SER A 73 17.47 -9.65 -20.27
N LYS A 74 16.61 -8.65 -20.11
CA LYS A 74 16.96 -7.25 -19.81
C LYS A 74 17.07 -6.97 -18.32
N ILE A 75 16.49 -7.84 -17.48
CA ILE A 75 16.45 -7.68 -16.03
C ILE A 75 16.92 -8.93 -15.24
N PRO A 76 18.06 -9.55 -15.61
CA PRO A 76 18.50 -10.82 -15.03
C PRO A 76 18.77 -10.76 -13.51
N ASP A 77 19.03 -9.57 -12.95
CA ASP A 77 19.26 -9.42 -11.51
C ASP A 77 17.97 -9.47 -10.69
N LEU A 78 16.79 -9.31 -11.31
CA LEU A 78 15.50 -9.25 -10.62
C LEU A 78 14.80 -10.60 -10.56
N ILE A 79 15.19 -11.54 -11.42
CA ILE A 79 14.44 -12.77 -11.72
C ILE A 79 15.10 -14.03 -11.17
N ASP A 80 14.30 -15.05 -10.90
CA ASP A 80 14.72 -16.41 -10.59
C ASP A 80 14.91 -17.25 -11.86
N ALA A 81 15.25 -18.53 -11.69
CA ALA A 81 15.48 -19.47 -12.79
C ALA A 81 14.20 -19.82 -13.58
N GLN A 82 13.02 -19.49 -13.05
CA GLN A 82 11.71 -19.69 -13.68
C GLN A 82 11.22 -18.41 -14.38
N GLY A 83 12.00 -17.32 -14.33
CA GLY A 83 11.63 -16.03 -14.91
C GLY A 83 10.63 -15.22 -14.09
N ASN A 84 10.38 -15.61 -12.84
CA ASN A 84 9.56 -14.82 -11.92
C ASN A 84 10.45 -13.88 -11.10
N PHE A 85 9.85 -12.86 -10.47
CA PHE A 85 10.60 -12.08 -9.49
C PHE A 85 11.11 -12.96 -8.35
N ARG A 86 12.35 -12.71 -7.93
CA ARG A 86 12.90 -13.32 -6.72
C ARG A 86 12.05 -12.93 -5.51
N SER A 87 12.00 -13.80 -4.51
CA SER A 87 11.25 -13.55 -3.28
C SER A 87 11.64 -12.23 -2.60
N ASN A 88 10.69 -11.62 -1.88
CA ASN A 88 10.91 -10.38 -1.14
C ASN A 88 12.16 -10.44 -0.23
N ALA A 89 12.40 -11.57 0.45
CA ALA A 89 13.57 -11.74 1.32
C ALA A 89 14.89 -11.66 0.55
N VAL A 90 14.94 -12.20 -0.67
CA VAL A 90 16.11 -12.14 -1.55
C VAL A 90 16.26 -10.73 -2.13
N GLN A 91 15.18 -10.15 -2.65
CA GLN A 91 15.20 -8.82 -3.28
C GLN A 91 15.61 -7.73 -2.31
N ARG A 92 15.17 -7.78 -1.06
CA ARG A 92 15.57 -6.81 -0.04
C ARG A 92 17.09 -6.75 0.19
N LYS A 93 17.78 -7.89 0.08
CA LYS A 93 19.25 -7.94 0.13
C LYS A 93 19.86 -7.52 -1.21
N ASN A 94 19.24 -7.94 -2.30
CA ASN A 94 19.69 -7.65 -3.66
C ASN A 94 19.74 -6.13 -3.95
N PHE A 95 18.75 -5.39 -3.45
CA PHE A 95 18.51 -3.97 -3.74
C PHE A 95 19.16 -3.00 -2.76
N LEU A 96 20.23 -3.42 -2.07
CA LEU A 96 21.01 -2.53 -1.19
C LEU A 96 21.92 -1.59 -2.00
N PHE A 97 22.57 -2.10 -3.04
CA PHE A 97 23.53 -1.37 -3.87
C PHE A 97 23.71 -2.03 -5.25
N GLY A 98 24.24 -1.27 -6.21
CA GLY A 98 24.54 -1.72 -7.58
C GLY A 98 23.86 -0.87 -8.66
N LYS A 99 24.64 -0.18 -9.49
CA LYS A 99 24.12 0.67 -10.58
C LYS A 99 23.34 -0.12 -11.63
N HIS A 100 23.85 -1.29 -12.01
CA HIS A 100 23.18 -2.19 -12.96
C HIS A 100 21.79 -2.61 -12.46
N LYS A 101 21.69 -2.98 -11.18
CA LYS A 101 20.41 -3.31 -10.54
C LYS A 101 19.45 -2.13 -10.52
N LEU A 102 19.95 -0.92 -10.22
CA LEU A 102 19.14 0.29 -10.26
C LEU A 102 18.51 0.50 -11.65
N THR A 103 19.31 0.39 -12.71
CA THR A 103 18.83 0.52 -14.10
C THR A 103 17.78 -0.54 -14.44
N GLN A 104 17.98 -1.80 -14.02
CA GLN A 104 16.97 -2.85 -14.23
C GLN A 104 15.68 -2.61 -13.47
N ILE A 105 15.77 -2.14 -12.21
CA ILE A 105 14.58 -1.78 -11.43
C ILE A 105 13.85 -0.63 -12.12
N GLU A 106 14.56 0.44 -12.51
CA GLU A 106 13.97 1.58 -13.20
C GLU A 106 13.28 1.16 -14.50
N LEU A 107 13.91 0.28 -15.30
CA LEU A 107 13.30 -0.26 -16.52
C LEU A 107 12.00 -1.04 -16.24
N GLU A 108 12.00 -1.92 -15.23
CA GLU A 108 10.80 -2.66 -14.87
C GLU A 108 9.68 -1.77 -14.34
N LEU A 109 10.01 -0.83 -13.44
CA LEU A 109 9.02 0.10 -12.90
C LEU A 109 8.46 1.03 -13.99
N GLN A 110 9.29 1.42 -14.97
CA GLN A 110 8.85 2.16 -16.14
C GLN A 110 7.80 1.37 -16.92
N ASN A 111 8.12 0.11 -17.28
CA ASN A 111 7.20 -0.74 -18.05
C ASN A 111 5.90 -1.04 -17.28
N GLN A 112 5.95 -1.15 -15.95
CA GLN A 112 4.74 -1.26 -15.11
C GLN A 112 3.84 -0.03 -15.19
N LEU A 113 4.44 1.16 -15.18
CA LEU A 113 3.71 2.41 -15.29
C LEU A 113 3.15 2.61 -16.70
N GLU A 114 3.96 2.37 -17.73
CA GLU A 114 3.53 2.43 -19.13
C GLU A 114 2.36 1.48 -19.40
N ASN A 115 2.38 0.26 -18.85
CA ASN A 115 1.25 -0.66 -18.98
C ASN A 115 -0.06 -0.11 -18.40
N LEU A 116 -0.01 0.67 -17.30
CA LEU A 116 -1.20 1.38 -16.79
C LEU A 116 -1.66 2.46 -17.77
N LEU A 117 -0.73 3.26 -18.31
CA LEU A 117 -1.04 4.34 -19.25
C LEU A 117 -1.63 3.83 -20.56
N ASP A 118 -1.07 2.75 -21.10
CA ASP A 118 -1.57 2.08 -22.32
C ASP A 118 -3.01 1.57 -22.12
N ASN A 119 -3.38 1.26 -20.88
CA ASN A 119 -4.74 0.89 -20.48
C ASN A 119 -5.61 2.07 -20.01
N GLN A 120 -5.16 3.30 -20.26
CA GLN A 120 -5.83 4.57 -19.95
C GLN A 120 -6.04 4.79 -18.44
N ILE A 121 -5.18 4.21 -17.61
CA ILE A 121 -5.16 4.42 -16.16
C ILE A 121 -4.05 5.41 -15.83
N ILE A 122 -4.41 6.64 -15.48
CA ILE A 122 -3.46 7.67 -15.03
C ILE A 122 -3.30 7.54 -13.51
N PRO A 123 -2.14 7.09 -12.98
CA PRO A 123 -1.98 6.87 -11.56
C PRO A 123 -1.97 8.17 -10.77
N THR A 124 -2.73 8.20 -9.68
CA THR A 124 -2.85 9.38 -8.80
C THR A 124 -1.69 9.50 -7.81
N HIS A 125 -1.03 8.39 -7.49
CA HIS A 125 0.07 8.29 -6.55
C HIS A 125 0.80 6.96 -6.79
N PHE A 126 1.95 6.78 -6.13
CA PHE A 126 2.65 5.49 -6.14
C PHE A 126 2.90 4.95 -4.74
N ASP A 127 3.09 3.64 -4.68
CA ASP A 127 3.65 2.94 -3.55
C ASP A 127 4.33 1.64 -4.01
N SER A 128 4.43 0.61 -3.15
CA SER A 128 5.05 -0.64 -3.57
C SER A 128 4.59 -1.86 -2.80
N HIS A 129 4.42 -2.96 -3.52
CA HIS A 129 4.13 -4.27 -2.98
C HIS A 129 5.24 -4.74 -2.02
N HIS A 130 4.84 -5.47 -0.98
CA HIS A 130 5.72 -5.96 0.08
C HIS A 130 6.60 -4.90 0.78
N HIS A 131 6.24 -3.61 0.65
CA HIS A 131 7.06 -2.48 1.09
C HIS A 131 8.51 -2.55 0.60
N ILE A 132 8.71 -2.98 -0.64
CA ILE A 132 10.04 -3.11 -1.23
C ILE A 132 10.75 -1.75 -1.33
N THR A 133 10.02 -0.63 -1.45
CA THR A 133 10.57 0.74 -1.32
C THR A 133 11.18 1.05 0.05
N GLY A 134 11.13 0.13 1.01
CA GLY A 134 11.90 0.20 2.25
C GLY A 134 13.42 -0.03 2.06
N VAL A 135 13.90 -0.43 0.88
CA VAL A 135 15.34 -0.58 0.58
C VAL A 135 15.87 0.47 -0.41
N PRO A 136 17.17 0.81 -0.39
CA PRO A 136 17.69 2.01 -1.04
C PRO A 136 17.45 2.09 -2.55
N LEU A 137 17.73 1.02 -3.31
CA LEU A 137 17.61 1.08 -4.76
C LEU A 137 16.15 1.14 -5.21
N ALA A 138 15.28 0.31 -4.61
CA ALA A 138 13.85 0.32 -4.91
C ALA A 138 13.23 1.69 -4.59
N PHE A 139 13.55 2.29 -3.43
CA PHE A 139 13.10 3.64 -3.09
C PHE A 139 13.51 4.68 -4.13
N LYS A 140 14.79 4.67 -4.52
CA LYS A 140 15.35 5.61 -5.49
C LYS A 140 14.68 5.45 -6.86
N ALA A 141 14.60 4.22 -7.35
CA ALA A 141 13.98 3.91 -8.64
C ALA A 141 12.51 4.33 -8.69
N SER A 142 11.71 3.96 -7.68
CA SER A 142 10.29 4.32 -7.64
C SER A 142 10.08 5.84 -7.64
N ALA A 143 10.87 6.59 -6.87
CA ALA A 143 10.77 8.04 -6.86
C ALA A 143 11.23 8.68 -8.19
N ASN A 144 12.29 8.15 -8.81
CA ASN A 144 12.76 8.62 -10.12
C ASN A 144 11.70 8.41 -11.20
N ILE A 145 11.17 7.19 -11.32
CA ILE A 145 10.14 6.85 -12.30
C ILE A 145 8.86 7.63 -12.04
N ALA A 146 8.36 7.68 -10.81
CA ALA A 146 7.17 8.47 -10.49
C ALA A 146 7.31 9.94 -10.92
N LYS A 147 8.49 10.54 -10.68
CA LYS A 147 8.77 11.93 -11.08
C LYS A 147 8.82 12.10 -12.61
N GLN A 148 9.41 11.16 -13.34
CA GLN A 148 9.48 11.18 -14.80
C GLN A 148 8.06 11.23 -15.43
N TYR A 149 7.11 10.51 -14.82
CA TYR A 149 5.71 10.47 -15.27
C TYR A 149 4.80 11.47 -14.53
N GLN A 150 5.38 12.47 -13.87
CA GLN A 150 4.65 13.54 -13.17
C GLN A 150 3.69 13.06 -12.06
N ILE A 151 3.89 11.84 -11.55
CA ILE A 151 3.22 11.37 -10.34
C ILE A 151 3.92 12.06 -9.17
N ASN A 152 3.24 13.01 -8.54
CA ASN A 152 3.80 13.83 -7.46
C ASN A 152 3.29 13.43 -6.07
N LYS A 153 2.64 12.28 -5.94
CA LYS A 153 2.07 11.77 -4.69
C LYS A 153 2.60 10.39 -4.38
N ALA A 154 2.89 10.15 -3.10
CA ALA A 154 3.46 8.89 -2.66
C ALA A 154 2.84 8.42 -1.34
N ARG A 155 2.63 7.12 -1.21
CA ARG A 155 2.36 6.51 0.10
C ARG A 155 3.67 6.36 0.86
N VAL A 156 3.55 6.40 2.18
CA VAL A 156 4.69 6.20 3.06
C VAL A 156 4.74 4.74 3.54
N THR A 157 5.96 4.21 3.70
CA THR A 157 6.21 2.75 3.78
C THR A 157 5.90 2.09 5.13
N ASN A 158 5.60 2.87 6.17
CA ASN A 158 5.43 2.33 7.51
C ASN A 158 4.61 3.27 8.39
N ILE A 159 4.44 2.89 9.65
CA ILE A 159 3.74 3.68 10.66
C ILE A 159 4.68 4.75 11.22
N ASP A 160 4.13 5.93 11.49
CA ASP A 160 4.83 6.97 12.24
C ASP A 160 5.09 6.52 13.69
N PHE A 161 6.32 6.74 14.20
CA PHE A 161 6.72 6.38 15.57
C PHE A 161 5.79 6.92 16.67
N LEU A 162 5.05 7.98 16.35
CA LEU A 162 4.07 8.65 17.20
C LEU A 162 3.08 7.69 17.86
N TYR A 163 2.84 6.51 17.28
CA TYR A 163 1.93 5.54 17.83
C TYR A 163 2.52 4.57 18.87
N SER A 164 3.84 4.59 19.09
CA SER A 164 4.46 3.83 20.19
C SER A 164 3.97 4.28 21.58
N SER A 165 3.59 5.56 21.71
CA SER A 165 3.03 6.13 22.94
C SER A 165 1.66 5.56 23.32
N PHE A 166 0.91 5.05 22.34
CA PHE A 166 -0.42 4.45 22.54
C PHE A 166 -0.38 2.93 22.75
N TYR A 167 0.80 2.30 22.67
CA TYR A 167 0.95 0.87 22.93
C TYR A 167 0.59 0.55 24.38
N GLN A 168 -0.56 -0.10 24.60
CA GLN A 168 -0.99 -0.52 25.93
C GLN A 168 -0.44 -1.92 26.21
N GLY A 169 0.75 -1.98 26.81
CA GLY A 169 1.38 -3.19 27.32
C GLY A 169 2.24 -2.88 28.54
N SER A 170 2.73 -3.92 29.22
CA SER A 170 3.68 -3.77 30.33
C SER A 170 4.93 -2.97 29.90
N SER A 171 5.61 -2.31 30.84
CA SER A 171 6.82 -1.51 30.54
C SER A 171 7.88 -2.31 29.76
N LEU A 172 8.07 -3.59 30.08
CA LEU A 172 8.97 -4.49 29.36
C LEU A 172 8.52 -4.76 27.92
N SER A 173 7.22 -4.98 27.70
CA SER A 173 6.67 -5.19 26.36
C SER A 173 6.72 -3.93 25.49
N LYS A 174 6.49 -2.75 26.09
CA LYS A 174 6.68 -1.43 25.45
C LYS A 174 8.10 -1.25 24.96
N VAL A 175 9.09 -1.52 25.82
CA VAL A 175 10.51 -1.40 25.46
C VAL A 175 10.88 -2.35 24.32
N LYS A 176 10.52 -3.64 24.42
CA LYS A 176 10.72 -4.61 23.33
C LYS A 176 10.06 -4.18 22.02
N HIS A 177 8.85 -3.63 22.10
CA HIS A 177 8.10 -3.12 20.95
C HIS A 177 8.82 -1.93 20.30
N ILE A 178 9.31 -0.97 21.09
CA ILE A 178 10.07 0.19 20.61
C ILE A 178 11.35 -0.26 19.90
N PHE A 179 12.18 -1.09 20.54
CA PHE A 179 13.44 -1.56 19.94
C PHE A 179 13.22 -2.31 18.62
N LYS A 180 12.19 -3.17 18.54
CA LYS A 180 11.87 -3.92 17.33
C LYS A 180 11.41 -3.03 16.16
N ASN A 181 10.76 -1.91 16.45
CA ASN A 181 10.15 -1.04 15.44
C ASN A 181 10.96 0.24 15.13
N ALA A 182 11.89 0.65 15.99
CA ALA A 182 12.69 1.86 15.82
C ALA A 182 13.43 1.92 14.47
N PRO A 183 14.10 0.85 13.97
CA PRO A 183 14.75 0.91 12.65
C PRO A 183 13.77 1.16 11.51
N LYS A 184 12.59 0.52 11.57
CA LYS A 184 11.52 0.70 10.58
C LYS A 184 10.95 2.12 10.60
N ALA A 185 10.75 2.67 11.79
CA ALA A 185 10.29 4.05 11.97
C ALA A 185 11.33 5.07 11.50
N PHE A 186 12.62 4.82 11.72
CA PHE A 186 13.69 5.66 11.21
C PHE A 186 13.74 5.66 9.68
N ILE A 187 13.74 4.48 9.06
CA ILE A 187 13.69 4.34 7.59
C ILE A 187 12.46 5.04 7.03
N HIS A 188 11.30 4.86 7.66
CA HIS A 188 10.07 5.54 7.29
C HIS A 188 10.21 7.07 7.33
N LYS A 189 10.66 7.64 8.46
CA LYS A 189 10.85 9.09 8.63
C LYS A 189 11.84 9.63 7.59
N ARG A 190 12.94 8.91 7.35
CA ARG A 190 13.94 9.26 6.33
C ARG A 190 13.32 9.25 4.94
N ASN A 191 12.62 8.18 4.55
CA ASN A 191 12.02 8.04 3.23
C ASN A 191 10.93 9.11 2.99
N LYS A 192 10.05 9.35 3.98
CA LYS A 192 9.04 10.42 3.94
C LYS A 192 9.67 11.80 3.77
N THR A 193 10.75 12.07 4.51
CA THR A 193 11.49 13.33 4.39
C THR A 193 12.11 13.49 3.00
N GLN A 194 12.69 12.41 2.44
CA GLN A 194 13.28 12.44 1.11
C GLN A 194 12.23 12.61 0.00
N LEU A 195 11.08 11.94 0.11
CA LEU A 195 9.94 12.15 -0.80
C LEU A 195 9.50 13.62 -0.79
N ARG A 196 9.26 14.20 0.38
CA ARG A 196 8.87 15.62 0.50
C ARG A 196 9.93 16.57 -0.06
N LYS A 197 11.22 16.30 0.20
CA LYS A 197 12.34 17.08 -0.39
C LYS A 197 12.41 16.99 -1.92
N GLN A 198 11.94 15.89 -2.50
CA GLN A 198 11.88 15.69 -3.94
C GLN A 198 10.60 16.27 -4.57
N GLY A 199 9.73 16.89 -3.78
CA GLY A 199 8.48 17.52 -4.24
C GLY A 199 7.24 16.63 -4.15
N PHE A 200 7.34 15.46 -3.51
CA PHE A 200 6.18 14.57 -3.37
C PHE A 200 5.26 14.98 -2.22
N HIS A 201 3.96 14.99 -2.50
CA HIS A 201 2.89 15.05 -1.52
C HIS A 201 2.69 13.69 -0.87
N THR A 202 2.62 13.67 0.47
CA THR A 202 2.46 12.45 1.26
C THR A 202 1.48 12.72 2.41
N PRO A 203 0.71 11.72 2.85
CA PRO A 203 -0.13 11.84 4.04
C PRO A 203 0.65 12.36 5.26
N ASP A 204 0.00 13.17 6.08
CA ASP A 204 0.60 13.71 7.31
C ASP A 204 0.90 12.60 8.30
N THR A 205 0.02 11.60 8.38
CA THR A 205 0.26 10.39 9.16
C THR A 205 -0.15 9.12 8.43
N LYS A 206 0.47 8.00 8.79
CA LYS A 206 0.01 6.65 8.42
C LYS A 206 -0.17 5.82 9.68
N THR A 207 -1.33 5.17 9.81
CA THR A 207 -1.63 4.29 10.94
C THR A 207 -2.09 2.91 10.47
N LEU A 208 -1.81 1.89 11.29
CA LEU A 208 -2.35 0.54 11.11
C LEU A 208 -2.99 0.11 12.44
N PRO A 209 -4.31 -0.12 12.49
CA PRO A 209 -5.05 -0.42 13.74
C PRO A 209 -4.35 -1.46 14.64
N ASN A 210 -3.92 -2.57 14.04
CA ASN A 210 -3.28 -3.70 14.76
C ASN A 210 -1.88 -3.44 15.30
N ARG A 211 -1.27 -2.29 14.99
CA ARG A 211 0.07 -1.94 15.49
C ARG A 211 0.03 -0.77 16.48
N VAL A 212 -1.11 -0.12 16.62
CA VAL A 212 -1.29 1.07 17.45
C VAL A 212 -2.08 0.76 18.73
N LEU A 213 -2.99 -0.22 18.68
CA LEU A 213 -3.85 -0.60 19.79
C LEU A 213 -3.66 -2.07 20.16
N PRO A 214 -3.98 -2.47 21.42
CA PRO A 214 -4.20 -3.87 21.75
C PRO A 214 -5.20 -4.49 20.77
N VAL A 215 -4.95 -5.72 20.36
CA VAL A 215 -5.88 -6.46 19.52
C VAL A 215 -7.14 -6.74 20.33
N LEU A 216 -8.26 -6.16 19.91
CA LEU A 216 -9.57 -6.47 20.46
C LEU A 216 -10.13 -7.69 19.74
N ASN A 217 -11.10 -8.36 20.36
CA ASN A 217 -11.77 -9.51 19.73
C ASN A 217 -12.62 -9.06 18.53
N ASP A 218 -13.24 -7.88 18.59
CA ASP A 218 -13.99 -7.32 17.48
C ASP A 218 -13.12 -6.39 16.62
N PRO A 219 -12.83 -6.76 15.35
CA PRO A 219 -12.08 -5.92 14.44
C PRO A 219 -12.77 -4.59 14.11
N ILE A 220 -14.10 -4.51 14.17
CA ILE A 220 -14.86 -3.27 13.91
C ILE A 220 -14.64 -2.29 15.06
N GLU A 221 -14.82 -2.72 16.30
CA GLU A 221 -14.56 -1.92 17.49
C GLU A 221 -13.10 -1.41 17.53
N GLN A 222 -12.15 -2.29 17.19
CA GLN A 222 -10.74 -1.91 17.11
C GLN A 222 -10.49 -0.81 16.07
N PHE A 223 -11.17 -0.89 14.92
CA PHE A 223 -11.07 0.12 13.88
C PHE A 223 -11.67 1.45 14.31
N ILE A 224 -12.87 1.45 14.90
CA ILE A 224 -13.52 2.66 15.44
C ILE A 224 -12.63 3.33 16.49
N ARG A 225 -12.01 2.56 17.38
CA ARG A 225 -11.04 3.09 18.35
C ARG A 225 -9.79 3.68 17.69
N THR A 226 -9.41 3.21 16.51
CA THR A 226 -8.33 3.82 15.73
C THR A 226 -8.79 5.16 15.13
N LEU A 227 -10.03 5.23 14.62
CA LEU A 227 -10.61 6.46 14.08
C LEU A 227 -10.72 7.56 15.14
N SER A 228 -11.06 7.21 16.38
CA SER A 228 -11.18 8.18 17.49
C SER A 228 -9.85 8.86 17.87
N MET A 229 -8.72 8.28 17.45
CA MET A 229 -7.38 8.80 17.71
C MET A 229 -6.85 9.72 16.60
N LEU A 230 -7.59 9.85 15.48
CA LEU A 230 -7.15 10.65 14.35
C LEU A 230 -7.08 12.13 14.73
N LYS A 231 -6.04 12.80 14.22
CA LYS A 231 -5.83 14.24 14.42
C LYS A 231 -6.17 14.99 13.13
N ALA A 232 -6.35 16.30 13.26
CA ALA A 232 -6.50 17.16 12.09
C ALA A 232 -5.30 17.01 11.13
N GLY A 233 -5.58 17.01 9.83
CA GLY A 233 -4.61 16.68 8.77
C GLY A 233 -5.06 15.48 7.94
N VAL A 234 -4.17 14.99 7.09
CA VAL A 234 -4.41 13.82 6.23
C VAL A 234 -3.81 12.57 6.86
N THR A 235 -4.65 11.59 7.16
CA THR A 235 -4.21 10.26 7.61
C THR A 235 -4.47 9.20 6.55
N GLU A 236 -3.54 8.28 6.36
CA GLU A 236 -3.72 7.10 5.53
C GLU A 236 -3.86 5.83 6.39
N ILE A 237 -4.81 4.96 6.04
CA ILE A 237 -4.93 3.60 6.56
C ILE A 237 -4.97 2.60 5.40
N SER A 238 -4.11 1.58 5.47
CA SER A 238 -4.03 0.51 4.48
C SER A 238 -4.98 -0.64 4.79
N PHE A 239 -5.56 -1.23 3.76
CA PHE A 239 -6.41 -2.42 3.79
C PHE A 239 -5.98 -3.41 2.70
N HIS A 240 -6.36 -4.67 2.87
CA HIS A 240 -6.19 -5.72 1.86
C HIS A 240 -7.49 -6.54 1.75
N PRO A 241 -8.66 -5.93 1.43
CA PRO A 241 -9.92 -6.66 1.46
C PRO A 241 -9.92 -7.78 0.42
N GLY A 242 -10.54 -8.90 0.77
CA GLY A 242 -10.65 -10.07 -0.11
C GLY A 242 -11.69 -11.05 0.41
N TYR A 243 -12.38 -11.72 -0.51
CA TYR A 243 -13.27 -12.81 -0.16
C TYR A 243 -12.48 -14.05 0.30
N LEU A 244 -13.20 -15.06 0.79
CA LEU A 244 -12.62 -16.37 1.07
C LEU A 244 -11.98 -16.94 -0.21
N ASN A 245 -10.73 -17.40 -0.11
CA ASN A 245 -9.94 -17.94 -1.22
C ASN A 245 -9.77 -16.98 -2.41
N ALA A 246 -9.75 -15.66 -2.15
CA ALA A 246 -9.59 -14.66 -3.21
C ALA A 246 -8.25 -14.74 -3.96
N ASP A 247 -7.21 -15.28 -3.32
CA ASP A 247 -5.94 -15.64 -3.94
C ASP A 247 -5.54 -17.06 -3.50
N PRO A 248 -5.33 -18.02 -4.42
CA PRO A 248 -4.88 -19.36 -4.07
C PRO A 248 -3.48 -19.41 -3.45
N ASN A 249 -2.66 -18.35 -3.60
CA ASN A 249 -1.33 -18.26 -3.01
C ASN A 249 -1.35 -17.69 -1.58
N ASP A 250 -2.49 -17.21 -1.11
CA ASP A 250 -2.60 -16.69 0.25
C ASP A 250 -2.34 -17.79 1.28
N SER A 251 -1.50 -17.49 2.26
CA SER A 251 -1.49 -18.28 3.49
C SER A 251 -2.85 -18.19 4.18
N LYS A 252 -3.22 -19.21 4.97
CA LYS A 252 -4.44 -19.18 5.79
C LYS A 252 -4.60 -17.85 6.56
N LYS A 253 -3.51 -17.37 7.16
CA LYS A 253 -3.48 -16.10 7.89
C LYS A 253 -3.72 -14.89 6.97
N THR A 254 -3.15 -14.89 5.77
CA THR A 254 -3.37 -13.80 4.81
C THR A 254 -4.83 -13.74 4.41
N ALA A 255 -5.43 -14.88 4.04
CA ALA A 255 -6.85 -14.96 3.70
C ALA A 255 -7.77 -14.49 4.86
N GLU A 256 -7.47 -14.87 6.11
CA GLU A 256 -8.19 -14.37 7.30
C GLU A 256 -8.08 -12.86 7.47
N LEU A 257 -6.89 -12.28 7.24
CA LEU A 257 -6.70 -10.82 7.29
C LEU A 257 -7.47 -10.12 6.17
N ARG A 258 -7.54 -10.70 4.97
CA ARG A 258 -8.30 -10.13 3.85
C ARG A 258 -9.79 -10.08 4.14
N MET A 259 -10.35 -11.17 4.65
CA MET A 259 -11.76 -11.23 5.05
C MET A 259 -12.08 -10.24 6.19
N ARG A 260 -11.16 -10.10 7.15
CA ARG A 260 -11.30 -9.10 8.21
C ARG A 260 -11.34 -7.69 7.64
N ASP A 261 -10.41 -7.35 6.75
CA ASP A 261 -10.32 -6.03 6.14
C ASP A 261 -11.57 -5.72 5.28
N LEU A 262 -12.08 -6.72 4.55
CA LEU A 262 -13.37 -6.64 3.85
C LEU A 262 -14.53 -6.32 4.82
N LYS A 263 -14.62 -7.05 5.94
CA LYS A 263 -15.65 -6.85 6.96
C LYS A 263 -15.59 -5.45 7.56
N ILE A 264 -14.40 -4.96 7.93
CA ILE A 264 -14.23 -3.62 8.49
C ILE A 264 -14.64 -2.55 7.46
N ALA A 265 -14.14 -2.66 6.23
CA ALA A 265 -14.34 -1.63 5.22
C ALA A 265 -15.82 -1.50 4.79
N ASN A 266 -16.60 -2.58 4.84
CA ASN A 266 -18.05 -2.60 4.55
C ASN A 266 -18.95 -2.41 5.79
N SER A 267 -18.39 -2.16 6.98
CA SER A 267 -19.19 -1.98 8.20
C SER A 267 -20.01 -0.69 8.17
N VAL A 268 -21.31 -0.82 8.44
CA VAL A 268 -22.22 0.32 8.60
C VAL A 268 -21.81 1.16 9.80
N GLU A 269 -21.38 0.52 10.89
CA GLU A 269 -20.91 1.18 12.10
C GLU A 269 -19.69 2.05 11.84
N VAL A 270 -18.72 1.55 11.06
CA VAL A 270 -17.53 2.31 10.67
C VAL A 270 -17.91 3.51 9.80
N ARG A 271 -18.78 3.31 8.80
CA ARG A 271 -19.26 4.38 7.93
C ARG A 271 -20.04 5.44 8.70
N GLN A 272 -20.90 5.04 9.64
CA GLN A 272 -21.65 5.97 10.48
C GLN A 272 -20.71 6.75 11.40
N TYR A 273 -19.71 6.09 11.97
CA TYR A 273 -18.71 6.75 12.81
C TYR A 273 -17.96 7.85 12.07
N THR A 274 -17.58 7.65 10.79
CA THR A 274 -16.89 8.70 10.02
C THR A 274 -17.79 9.92 9.78
N ILE A 275 -19.09 9.70 9.55
CA ILE A 275 -20.09 10.77 9.40
C ILE A 275 -20.27 11.53 10.71
N ASP A 276 -20.59 10.82 11.80
CA ASP A 276 -20.88 11.40 13.11
C ASP A 276 -19.71 12.23 13.67
N ASN A 277 -18.48 11.84 13.32
CA ASN A 277 -17.26 12.49 13.79
C ASN A 277 -16.63 13.45 12.77
N ASN A 278 -17.35 13.80 11.68
CA ASN A 278 -16.88 14.71 10.64
C ASN A 278 -15.49 14.34 10.06
N ILE A 279 -15.24 13.04 9.89
CA ILE A 279 -14.03 12.52 9.26
C ILE A 279 -14.25 12.50 7.75
N GLN A 280 -13.59 13.41 7.03
CA GLN A 280 -13.74 13.49 5.59
C GLN A 280 -12.97 12.37 4.90
N LEU A 281 -13.68 11.43 4.28
CA LEU A 281 -13.08 10.44 3.39
C LEU A 281 -12.61 11.12 2.09
N ILE A 282 -11.34 10.96 1.75
CA ILE A 282 -10.70 11.54 0.56
C ILE A 282 -9.80 10.50 -0.11
N ASN A 283 -9.30 10.79 -1.31
CA ASN A 283 -8.26 9.99 -1.95
C ASN A 283 -7.06 10.86 -2.35
N PHE A 284 -6.05 10.24 -2.95
CA PHE A 284 -4.81 10.95 -3.34
C PHE A 284 -5.02 12.06 -4.37
N LYS A 285 -6.12 12.09 -5.14
CA LYS A 285 -6.43 13.22 -6.03
C LYS A 285 -6.60 14.53 -5.24
N ASN A 286 -6.96 14.46 -3.95
CA ASN A 286 -7.34 15.59 -3.11
C ASN A 286 -6.24 16.15 -2.18
N ILE A 287 -4.98 15.70 -2.32
CA ILE A 287 -3.83 16.18 -1.52
C ILE A 287 -2.68 16.72 -2.36
#